data_AF-A0A523A8E9-F1
#
_entry.id   AF-A0A523A8E9-F1
#
_cell.length_a   1.000
_cell.length_b   1.000
_cell.length_c   1.000
_cell.angle_alpha   90.00
_cell.angle_beta   90.00
_cell.angle_gamma   90.00
#
_symmetry.space_group_name_H-M   'P 1'
#
loop_
_entity.id
_entity.type
_entity.pdbx_description
1 polymer ?
#
loop_
_entity_poly.entity_id
_entity_poly.type
_entity_poly.pdbx_seq_one_letter_code
_entity_poly.pdbx_strand_id
1 'polypeptide(L)'
;MPIGSQKRCLTSTSTACKPCQPAVGWQVRAYDDPARGEIQIVISDTGCGIATENLARALDPYFTTKPEGSGLGLAMAQKIIDEHEGKMAMRAGR
;
A
#
# COMPACT_ATOMS: atom_id res chain seq x y z
N MET A 1 -47.15 2.13 6.94
CA MET A 1 -46.50 0.85 7.32
C MET A 1 -45.19 0.71 6.53
N PRO A 2 -44.18 0.05 7.10
CA PRO A 2 -42.81 0.60 7.30
C PRO A 2 -41.84 0.31 6.13
N ILE A 3 -40.58 0.77 6.10
CA ILE A 3 -39.71 1.29 7.17
C ILE A 3 -38.94 2.55 6.70
N GLY A 4 -38.74 3.53 7.59
CA GLY A 4 -37.66 4.53 7.47
C GLY A 4 -36.65 4.34 8.62
N SER A 5 -35.35 4.22 8.31
CA SER A 5 -34.28 4.07 9.31
C SER A 5 -32.98 4.74 8.89
N GLN A 6 -32.90 6.04 9.21
CA GLN A 6 -31.73 6.80 9.67
C GLN A 6 -30.33 6.19 9.42
N LYS A 7 -29.50 6.91 8.64
CA LYS A 7 -28.04 6.77 8.66
C LYS A 7 -27.51 7.18 10.04
N ARG A 8 -27.27 6.19 10.90
CA ARG A 8 -26.93 6.38 12.30
C ARG A 8 -25.40 6.39 12.49
N CYS A 9 -24.77 7.53 12.25
CA CYS A 9 -23.39 7.76 12.68
C CYS A 9 -23.39 8.12 14.18
N LEU A 10 -23.10 7.13 15.03
CA LEU A 10 -23.01 7.31 16.48
C LEU A 10 -21.64 6.89 16.99
N THR A 11 -20.69 7.81 16.99
CA THR A 11 -19.58 7.83 17.96
C THR A 11 -19.20 9.28 18.26
N SER A 12 -19.49 9.71 19.49
CA SER A 12 -18.99 10.97 20.05
C SER A 12 -17.58 10.77 20.61
N THR A 13 -16.59 11.49 20.12
CA THR A 13 -15.52 12.19 20.88
C THR A 13 -14.42 12.68 19.93
N SER A 14 -13.82 13.82 20.26
CA SER A 14 -12.79 14.46 19.44
C SER A 14 -11.40 13.88 19.72
N THR A 15 -10.77 13.32 18.69
CA THR A 15 -9.35 13.56 18.33
C THR A 15 -9.22 13.30 16.83
N ALA A 16 -8.36 14.04 16.13
CA ALA A 16 -8.38 14.15 14.68
C ALA A 16 -8.10 12.84 13.93
N CYS A 17 -9.15 12.09 13.59
CA CYS A 17 -9.11 11.20 12.45
C CYS A 17 -9.02 12.08 11.19
N LYS A 18 -7.84 12.14 10.57
CA LYS A 18 -7.66 12.80 9.26
C LYS A 18 -8.74 12.28 8.31
N PRO A 19 -9.46 13.15 7.58
CA PRO A 19 -10.50 12.68 6.67
C PRO A 19 -9.90 11.71 5.66
N CYS A 20 -10.45 10.50 5.59
CA CYS A 20 -10.11 9.55 4.53
C CYS A 20 -10.36 10.24 3.19
N GLN A 21 -9.27 10.57 2.50
CA GLN A 21 -9.28 11.20 1.19
C GLN A 21 -9.87 10.22 0.14
N PRO A 22 -10.39 10.75 -0.99
CA PRO A 22 -11.26 9.98 -1.89
C PRO A 22 -10.55 8.79 -2.52
N ALA A 23 -11.35 7.89 -3.11
CA ALA A 23 -10.98 6.62 -3.74
C ALA A 23 -9.51 6.54 -4.18
N VAL A 24 -8.72 5.79 -3.40
CA VAL A 24 -7.30 5.56 -3.69
C VAL A 24 -7.18 4.80 -5.02
N GLY A 25 -6.67 5.48 -6.03
CA GLY A 25 -6.35 4.86 -7.31
C GLY A 25 -5.09 4.02 -7.16
N TRP A 26 -5.08 2.85 -7.79
CA TRP A 26 -3.87 2.07 -8.01
C TRP A 26 -3.77 1.69 -9.47
N GLN A 27 -2.54 1.61 -9.96
CA GLN A 27 -2.21 1.26 -11.33
C GLN A 27 -1.09 0.24 -11.33
N VAL A 28 -1.18 -0.72 -12.26
CA VAL A 28 -0.09 -1.67 -12.56
C VAL A 28 0.28 -1.47 -14.02
N ARG A 29 1.57 -1.34 -14.30
CA ARG A 29 2.13 -1.38 -15.65
C ARG A 29 3.17 -2.48 -15.72
N ALA A 30 3.19 -3.21 -16.81
CA ALA A 30 4.26 -4.13 -17.15
C ALA A 30 4.98 -3.61 -18.39
N TYR A 31 6.29 -3.79 -18.43
CA TYR A 31 7.15 -3.47 -19.56
C TYR A 31 8.04 -4.68 -19.83
N ASP A 32 8.13 -5.12 -21.08
CA ASP A 32 9.16 -6.05 -21.51
C ASP A 32 10.50 -5.31 -21.66
N ASP A 33 11.57 -5.89 -21.10
CA ASP A 33 12.94 -5.51 -21.45
C ASP A 33 13.58 -6.70 -22.20
N PRO A 34 13.38 -6.80 -23.53
CA PRO A 34 13.95 -7.89 -24.32
C PRO A 34 15.49 -7.82 -24.42
N ALA A 35 16.13 -6.70 -24.06
CA ALA A 35 17.58 -6.61 -23.99
C ALA A 35 18.15 -7.24 -22.71
N ARG A 36 17.35 -7.30 -21.63
CA ARG A 36 17.68 -8.02 -20.38
C ARG A 36 17.06 -9.41 -20.28
N GLY A 37 16.00 -9.69 -21.04
CA GLY A 37 15.16 -10.87 -20.83
C GLY A 37 14.30 -10.78 -19.56
N GLU A 38 14.06 -9.57 -19.06
CA GLU A 38 13.34 -9.30 -17.80
C GLU A 38 11.96 -8.67 -18.10
N ILE A 39 10.99 -8.83 -17.19
CA ILE A 39 9.72 -8.08 -17.20
C ILE A 39 9.71 -7.11 -16.02
N GLN A 40 9.63 -5.81 -16.30
CA GLN A 40 9.52 -4.80 -15.26
C GLN A 40 8.05 -4.55 -14.91
N ILE A 41 7.64 -4.88 -13.68
CA ILE A 41 6.31 -4.57 -13.14
C ILE A 41 6.41 -3.33 -12.24
N VAL A 42 5.61 -2.30 -12.55
CA VAL A 42 5.51 -1.06 -11.78
C VAL A 42 4.10 -0.93 -11.21
N ILE A 43 3.99 -1.10 -9.90
CA ILE A 43 2.79 -0.79 -9.12
C ILE A 43 2.90 0.67 -8.66
N SER A 44 1.80 1.41 -8.64
CA SER A 44 1.73 2.74 -8.02
C SER A 44 0.35 2.98 -7.44
N ASP A 45 0.28 3.53 -6.23
CA ASP A 45 -0.94 4.01 -5.60
C ASP A 45 -0.96 5.54 -5.49
N THR A 46 -2.15 6.11 -5.33
CA THR A 46 -2.37 7.53 -5.00
C THR A 46 -2.78 7.71 -3.53
N GLY A 47 -2.28 6.85 -2.64
CA GLY A 47 -2.54 6.92 -1.22
C GLY A 47 -1.74 8.00 -0.50
N CYS A 48 -1.69 7.94 0.83
CA CYS A 48 -0.90 8.85 1.66
C CYS A 48 0.62 8.64 1.55
N GLY A 49 1.08 7.67 0.75
CA GLY A 49 2.49 7.35 0.54
C GLY A 49 3.18 6.71 1.74
N ILE A 50 4.50 6.57 1.63
CA ILE A 50 5.40 6.08 2.67
C ILE A 50 6.45 7.17 2.89
N ALA A 51 6.65 7.61 4.14
CA ALA A 51 7.70 8.58 4.47
C ALA A 51 9.08 8.01 4.13
N THR A 52 10.00 8.86 3.63
CA THR A 52 11.30 8.42 3.09
C THR A 52 12.13 7.62 4.12
N GLU A 53 12.09 8.03 5.39
CA GLU A 53 12.72 7.31 6.52
C GLU A 53 12.21 5.87 6.72
N ASN A 54 10.97 5.59 6.30
CA ASN A 54 10.31 4.31 6.43
C ASN A 54 10.46 3.43 5.18
N LEU A 55 10.95 3.95 4.05
CA LEU A 55 11.13 3.17 2.82
C LEU A 55 12.12 2.01 3.02
N ALA A 56 13.24 2.26 3.70
CA ALA A 56 14.25 1.24 3.99
C ALA A 56 13.70 0.11 4.88
N ARG A 57 12.74 0.44 5.75
CA ARG A 57 12.11 -0.48 6.71
C ARG A 57 10.80 -1.09 6.21
N ALA A 58 10.26 -0.60 5.09
CA ALA A 58 8.98 -1.06 4.54
C ALA A 58 9.00 -2.54 4.11
N LEU A 59 10.20 -3.09 3.93
CA LEU A 59 10.45 -4.49 3.59
C LEU A 59 10.77 -5.36 4.83
N ASP A 60 10.96 -4.75 6.01
CA ASP A 60 11.22 -5.48 7.26
C ASP A 60 9.96 -6.26 7.69
N PRO A 61 10.06 -7.57 8.01
CA PRO A 61 8.96 -8.31 8.58
C PRO A 61 8.38 -7.62 9.84
N TYR A 62 7.06 -7.57 9.93
CA TYR A 62 6.29 -6.95 11.02
C TYR A 62 6.40 -5.41 11.11
N PHE A 63 7.10 -4.73 10.20
CA PHE A 63 7.09 -3.27 10.18
C PHE A 63 5.77 -2.73 9.59
N THR A 64 5.11 -1.85 10.35
CA THR A 64 3.86 -1.22 9.94
C THR A 64 3.75 0.20 10.51
N THR A 65 3.17 1.11 9.73
CA THR A 65 2.69 2.43 10.20
C THR A 65 1.16 2.48 10.34
N LYS A 66 0.47 1.38 10.02
CA LYS A 66 -1.00 1.25 10.07
C LYS A 66 -1.40 0.52 11.37
N PRO A 67 -2.37 1.04 12.16
CA PRO A 67 -2.75 0.45 13.46
C PRO A 67 -3.16 -1.03 13.41
N GLU A 68 -3.82 -1.45 12.32
CA GLU A 68 -4.30 -2.83 12.12
C GLU A 68 -3.46 -3.60 11.06
N GLY A 69 -2.30 -3.07 10.65
CA GLY A 69 -1.43 -3.72 9.67
C GLY A 69 -0.53 -4.78 10.29
N SER A 70 -0.44 -5.96 9.69
CA SER A 70 0.47 -7.03 10.16
C SER A 70 1.95 -6.81 9.82
N GLY A 71 2.26 -5.88 8.91
CA GLY A 71 3.63 -5.63 8.44
C GLY A 71 4.27 -6.78 7.65
N LEU A 72 3.50 -7.75 7.15
CA LEU A 72 4.04 -8.92 6.45
C LEU A 72 3.94 -8.86 4.92
N GLY A 73 3.03 -8.07 4.36
CA GLY A 73 2.71 -8.12 2.92
C GLY A 73 3.90 -7.79 2.00
N LEU A 74 4.61 -6.69 2.28
CA LEU A 74 5.77 -6.29 1.48
C LEU A 74 6.98 -7.21 1.70
N ALA A 75 7.23 -7.65 2.94
CA ALA A 75 8.27 -8.62 3.26
C ALA A 75 8.06 -9.97 2.55
N MET A 76 6.81 -10.45 2.45
CA MET A 76 6.49 -11.66 1.67
C MET A 76 6.66 -11.42 0.17
N ALA A 77 6.24 -10.27 -0.36
CA ALA A 77 6.42 -9.94 -1.77
C ALA A 77 7.91 -9.86 -2.17
N GLN A 78 8.76 -9.28 -1.30
CA GLN A 78 10.21 -9.28 -1.46
C GLN A 78 10.75 -10.71 -1.51
N LYS A 79 10.43 -11.54 -0.51
CA LYS A 79 10.87 -12.94 -0.44
C LYS A 79 10.43 -13.76 -1.67
N ILE A 80 9.20 -13.58 -2.16
CA ILE A 80 8.72 -14.25 -3.37
C ILE A 80 9.52 -13.81 -4.60
N ILE A 81 9.82 -12.51 -4.73
CA ILE A 81 10.63 -12.00 -5.85
C ILE A 81 12.06 -12.54 -5.78
N ASP A 82 12.66 -12.59 -4.59
CA ASP A 82 14.01 -13.15 -4.39
C ASP A 82 14.06 -14.66 -4.69
N GLU A 83 13.02 -15.42 -4.31
CA GLU A 83 12.85 -16.85 -4.64
C GLU A 83 12.70 -17.11 -6.15
N HIS A 84 12.38 -16.09 -6.95
CA HIS A 84 12.30 -16.15 -8.42
C HIS A 84 13.47 -15.41 -9.11
N GLU A 85 14.58 -15.15 -8.39
CA GLU A 85 15.78 -14.44 -8.88
C GLU A 85 15.50 -13.01 -9.41
N GLY A 86 14.35 -12.44 -9.05
CA GLY A 86 13.93 -11.11 -9.43
C GLY A 86 14.55 -10.01 -8.58
N LYS A 87 14.15 -8.76 -8.83
CA LYS A 87 14.60 -7.59 -8.07
C LYS A 87 13.42 -6.68 -7.76
N MET A 88 13.20 -6.35 -6.49
CA MET A 88 12.25 -5.32 -6.07
C MET A 88 13.00 -4.01 -5.78
N ALA A 89 12.38 -2.88 -6.13
CA ALA A 89 12.82 -1.57 -5.68
C ALA A 89 11.59 -0.72 -5.30
N MET A 90 11.64 -0.08 -4.13
CA MET A 90 10.60 0.85 -3.68
C MET A 90 11.08 2.31 -3.82
N ARG A 91 10.14 3.20 -4.14
CA ARG A 91 10.35 4.66 -4.18
C ARG A 91 9.09 5.37 -3.69
N ALA A 92 9.26 6.51 -3.02
CA ALA A 92 8.13 7.40 -2.75
C ALA A 92 7.60 8.00 -4.07
N GLY A 93 6.30 8.29 -4.10
CA GLY A 93 5.70 9.15 -5.12
C GLY A 93 6.19 10.60 -4.98
N ARG A 94 6.08 11.37 -6.06
CA ARG A 94 6.20 12.85 -6.03
C ARG A 94 4.84 13.47 -5.76
#